data_AF-A0A7W2IJU1-F1
#
_entry.id   AF-A0A7W2IJU1-F1
#
_cell.length_a   1.000
_cell.length_b   1.000
_cell.length_c   1.000
_cell.angle_alpha   90.00
_cell.angle_beta   90.00
_cell.angle_gamma   90.00
#
_symmetry.space_group_name_H-M   'P 1'
#
loop_
_entity.id
_entity.type
_entity.pdbx_description
1 polymer ?
#
loop_
_entity_poly.entity_id
_entity_poly.type
_entity_poly.pdbx_seq_one_letter_code
_entity_poly.pdbx_strand_id
1 'polypeptide(L)'
;MSITMGQDLPLERPDAEGRAALFVPTAAIKEDVLQTIRKGAAVVGFGNHDRTLTIYYESNRFNEPGLNKWEQKARKAYERLVDNLPTVSKMTVKLEHFEQVGYINGKGITLRRMASLMRWLEQSDALDSAPAGELIQFTPPPPPKKIVAE
;
A
#
# COMPACT_ATOMS: atom_id res chain seq x y z
N MET A 1 -19.85 -10.65 -4.12
CA MET A 1 -19.26 -11.02 -2.80
C MET A 1 -19.18 -9.76 -1.97
N SER A 2 -20.04 -9.66 -0.97
CA SER A 2 -20.15 -8.48 -0.10
C SER A 2 -18.94 -8.44 0.83
N ILE A 3 -18.17 -7.35 0.80
CA ILE A 3 -17.07 -7.13 1.75
C ILE A 3 -17.71 -6.89 3.13
N THR A 4 -17.64 -7.87 4.02
CA THR A 4 -18.13 -7.74 5.38
C THR A 4 -17.21 -6.80 6.15
N MET A 5 -17.69 -5.60 6.46
CA MET A 5 -16.93 -4.61 7.22
C MET A 5 -16.59 -5.13 8.62
N GLY A 6 -15.33 -4.98 9.03
CA GLY A 6 -14.83 -5.30 10.37
C GLY A 6 -14.09 -6.63 10.51
N GLN A 7 -14.35 -7.64 9.68
CA GLN A 7 -13.59 -8.90 9.74
C GLN A 7 -12.31 -8.86 8.88
N ASP A 8 -12.38 -8.28 7.67
CA ASP A 8 -11.25 -8.17 6.75
C ASP A 8 -10.60 -6.77 6.76
N LEU A 9 -11.38 -5.69 6.59
CA LEU A 9 -10.82 -4.34 6.53
C LEU A 9 -10.45 -3.78 7.93
N PRO A 10 -9.19 -3.38 8.20
CA PRO A 10 -8.81 -2.69 9.45
C PRO A 10 -9.55 -1.36 9.58
N LEU A 11 -10.07 -1.05 10.78
CA LEU A 11 -10.94 0.13 11.03
C LEU A 11 -10.22 1.29 11.72
N GLU A 12 -8.91 1.19 11.91
CA GLU A 12 -8.11 2.21 12.53
C GLU A 12 -6.67 2.18 12.00
N ARG A 13 -5.91 3.24 12.29
CA ARG A 13 -4.50 3.29 11.94
C ARG A 13 -3.77 2.18 12.72
N PRO A 14 -3.01 1.29 12.04
CA PRO A 14 -2.20 0.31 12.72
C PRO A 14 -1.09 0.97 13.54
N ASP A 15 -0.74 0.31 14.64
CA ASP A 15 0.49 0.54 15.39
C ASP A 15 1.70 -0.13 14.71
N ALA A 16 2.85 -0.16 15.37
CA ALA A 16 4.10 -0.67 14.78
C ALA A 16 4.01 -2.13 14.29
N GLU A 17 3.19 -2.96 14.93
CA GLU A 17 2.98 -4.37 14.56
C GLU A 17 1.66 -4.62 13.83
N GLY A 18 0.84 -3.57 13.70
CA GLY A 18 -0.50 -3.65 13.15
C GLY A 18 -0.52 -3.97 11.66
N ARG A 19 -1.72 -4.26 11.16
CA ARG A 19 -1.94 -4.55 9.74
C ARG A 19 -2.68 -3.40 9.08
N ALA A 20 -2.26 -3.05 7.87
CA ALA A 20 -3.03 -2.20 6.96
C ALA A 20 -3.58 -3.02 5.79
N ALA A 21 -4.64 -2.52 5.17
CA ALA A 21 -5.16 -3.07 3.93
C ALA A 21 -4.39 -2.51 2.72
N LEU A 22 -4.20 -3.34 1.70
CA LEU A 22 -3.68 -2.95 0.39
C LEU A 22 -4.84 -2.78 -0.58
N PHE A 23 -4.78 -1.73 -1.40
CA PHE A 23 -5.84 -1.38 -2.31
C PHE A 23 -5.36 -1.17 -3.74
N VAL A 24 -6.27 -1.37 -4.69
CA VAL A 24 -6.14 -0.91 -6.07
C VAL A 24 -7.37 -0.11 -6.49
N PRO A 25 -7.23 0.88 -7.39
CA PRO A 25 -8.37 1.58 -7.97
C PRO A 25 -9.37 0.64 -8.64
N THR A 26 -10.66 0.92 -8.49
CA THR A 26 -11.72 0.29 -9.27
C THR A 26 -12.06 1.14 -10.50
N ALA A 27 -12.87 0.59 -11.42
CA ALA A 27 -13.40 1.36 -12.55
C ALA A 27 -14.31 2.53 -12.14
N ALA A 28 -14.76 2.58 -10.89
CA ALA A 28 -15.58 3.66 -10.36
C ALA A 28 -14.74 4.81 -9.74
N ILE A 29 -13.40 4.70 -9.76
CA ILE A 29 -12.54 5.77 -9.25
C ILE A 29 -12.75 7.05 -10.05
N LYS A 30 -12.81 8.18 -9.35
CA LYS A 30 -12.84 9.48 -10.02
C LYS A 30 -11.48 9.80 -10.65
N GLU A 31 -11.50 10.41 -11.83
CA GLU A 31 -10.29 10.73 -12.58
C GLU A 31 -9.33 11.64 -11.78
N ASP A 32 -9.84 12.62 -11.04
CA ASP A 32 -9.03 13.52 -10.20
C ASP A 32 -8.26 12.78 -9.10
N VAL A 33 -8.89 11.77 -8.50
CA VAL A 33 -8.25 10.91 -7.49
C VAL A 33 -7.18 10.05 -8.15
N LEU A 34 -7.47 9.49 -9.33
CA LEU A 34 -6.53 8.66 -10.09
C LEU A 34 -5.29 9.45 -10.52
N GLN A 35 -5.46 10.67 -11.01
CA GLN A 35 -4.37 11.58 -11.39
C GLN A 35 -3.50 11.95 -10.18
N THR A 36 -4.11 12.11 -9.00
CA THR A 36 -3.41 12.45 -7.77
C THR A 36 -2.53 11.29 -7.27
N ILE A 37 -3.08 10.07 -7.24
CA ILE A 37 -2.37 8.86 -6.80
C ILE A 37 -1.26 8.48 -7.79
N ARG A 38 -1.52 8.73 -9.09
CA ARG A 38 -0.74 8.32 -10.25
C ARG A 38 -0.80 6.82 -10.53
N LYS A 39 -0.73 6.49 -11.81
CA LYS A 39 -0.70 5.12 -12.30
C LYS A 39 0.51 4.37 -11.73
N GLY A 40 0.31 3.10 -11.36
CA GLY A 40 1.38 2.23 -10.85
C GLY A 40 1.80 2.51 -9.40
N ALA A 41 1.04 3.34 -8.67
CA ALA A 41 1.26 3.55 -7.24
C ALA A 41 0.85 2.33 -6.41
N ALA A 42 1.51 2.18 -5.27
CA ALA A 42 1.03 1.31 -4.20
C ALA A 42 0.17 2.11 -3.22
N VAL A 43 -0.97 1.53 -2.83
CA VAL A 43 -1.95 2.18 -1.94
C VAL A 43 -2.17 1.29 -0.72
N VAL A 44 -1.97 1.86 0.47
CA VAL A 44 -2.22 1.22 1.76
C VAL A 44 -3.19 2.07 2.57
N GLY A 45 -3.95 1.47 3.47
CA GLY A 45 -4.87 2.25 4.28
C GLY A 45 -5.69 1.44 5.27
N PHE A 46 -6.65 2.13 5.87
CA PHE A 46 -7.64 1.58 6.79
C PHE A 46 -8.99 2.25 6.55
N GLY A 47 -10.07 1.57 6.94
CA GLY A 47 -11.42 2.10 6.90
C GLY A 47 -11.70 3.02 8.08
N ASN A 48 -12.56 3.99 7.86
CA ASN A 48 -13.09 4.88 8.88
C ASN A 48 -14.53 4.47 9.22
N HIS A 49 -15.02 4.86 10.41
CA HIS A 49 -16.39 4.55 10.85
C HIS A 49 -17.49 5.13 9.96
N ASP A 50 -17.18 6.17 9.18
CA ASP A 50 -18.09 6.86 8.25
C ASP A 50 -18.14 6.22 6.84
N ARG A 51 -17.60 5.01 6.67
CA ARG A 51 -17.49 4.27 5.39
C ARG A 51 -16.56 4.92 4.35
N THR A 52 -15.68 5.82 4.79
CA THR A 52 -14.55 6.27 3.99
C THR A 52 -13.30 5.45 4.26
N LEU A 53 -12.27 5.60 3.43
CA LEU A 53 -10.93 5.06 3.64
C LEU A 53 -9.96 6.20 3.89
N THR A 54 -9.06 6.01 4.84
CA THR A 54 -7.84 6.81 4.94
C THR A 54 -6.73 6.04 4.24
N ILE A 55 -6.24 6.58 3.13
CA ILE A 55 -5.20 5.94 2.32
C ILE A 55 -3.90 6.74 2.33
N TYR A 56 -2.80 6.00 2.25
CA TYR A 56 -1.44 6.47 2.01
C TYR A 56 -0.96 5.80 0.73
N TYR A 57 -0.24 6.55 -0.11
CA TYR A 57 0.18 6.04 -1.42
C TYR A 57 1.61 6.45 -1.76
N GLU A 58 2.28 5.62 -2.56
CA GLU A 58 3.61 5.90 -3.10
C GLU A 58 3.67 5.51 -4.58
N SER A 59 4.01 6.50 -5.41
CA SER A 59 4.12 6.37 -6.88
C SER A 59 5.55 6.51 -7.39
N ASN A 60 6.53 6.63 -6.47
CA ASN A 60 7.91 6.97 -6.76
C ASN A 60 8.05 8.28 -7.56
N ARG A 61 7.27 9.32 -7.19
CA ARG A 61 7.23 10.61 -7.89
C ARG A 61 8.60 11.26 -8.09
N PHE A 62 9.53 11.01 -7.18
CA PHE A 62 10.88 11.60 -7.18
C PHE A 62 11.95 10.67 -7.77
N ASN A 63 11.54 9.55 -8.38
CA ASN A 63 12.43 8.56 -8.99
C ASN A 63 13.56 8.08 -8.06
N GLU A 64 13.19 7.72 -6.84
CA GLU A 64 14.08 7.16 -5.84
C GLU A 64 14.56 5.76 -6.31
N PRO A 65 15.87 5.50 -6.38
CA PRO A 65 16.42 4.25 -6.91
C PRO A 65 15.98 2.97 -6.16
N GLY A 66 15.47 3.10 -4.93
CA GLY A 66 15.01 1.99 -4.09
C GLY A 66 13.53 1.65 -4.22
N LEU A 67 12.78 2.32 -5.09
CA LEU A 67 11.31 2.22 -5.20
C LEU A 67 10.83 1.77 -6.58
N ASN A 68 11.62 0.92 -7.25
CA ASN A 68 11.28 0.43 -8.58
C ASN A 68 10.21 -0.67 -8.52
N LYS A 69 10.17 -1.45 -7.44
CA LYS A 69 9.20 -2.52 -7.25
C LYS A 69 7.96 -2.05 -6.49
N TRP A 70 6.81 -2.61 -6.84
CA TRP A 70 5.53 -2.25 -6.24
C TRP A 70 5.52 -2.52 -4.73
N GLU A 71 6.09 -3.63 -4.29
CA GLU A 71 6.21 -3.98 -2.87
C GLU A 71 7.07 -3.00 -2.08
N GLN A 72 8.08 -2.38 -2.70
CA GLN A 72 8.92 -1.36 -2.07
C GLN A 72 8.12 -0.07 -1.87
N LYS A 73 7.32 0.32 -2.87
CA LYS A 73 6.37 1.44 -2.75
C LYS A 73 5.34 1.18 -1.65
N ALA A 74 4.78 -0.03 -1.61
CA ALA A 74 3.79 -0.44 -0.61
C ALA A 74 4.38 -0.39 0.81
N ARG A 75 5.60 -0.91 1.00
CA ARG A 75 6.34 -0.83 2.26
C ARG A 75 6.53 0.61 2.72
N LYS A 76 7.01 1.49 1.84
CA LYS A 76 7.23 2.90 2.18
C LYS A 76 5.93 3.62 2.55
N ALA A 77 4.85 3.35 1.82
CA ALA A 77 3.54 3.90 2.14
C ALA A 77 3.04 3.40 3.51
N TYR A 78 3.29 2.13 3.86
CA TYR A 78 2.94 1.55 5.16
C TYR A 78 3.75 2.14 6.32
N GLU A 79 5.07 2.27 6.17
CA GLU A 79 5.93 2.89 7.19
C GLU A 79 5.46 4.31 7.53
N ARG A 80 5.14 5.11 6.51
CA ARG A 80 4.57 6.46 6.67
C ARG A 80 3.21 6.48 7.38
N LEU A 81 2.39 5.48 7.11
CA LEU A 81 1.07 5.31 7.71
C LEU A 81 1.20 4.97 9.20
N VAL A 82 2.12 4.07 9.57
CA VAL A 82 2.43 3.72 10.96
C VAL A 82 2.98 4.94 11.71
N ASP A 83 3.97 5.61 11.13
CA ASP A 83 4.63 6.79 11.74
C ASP A 83 3.74 8.04 11.77
N ASN A 84 2.61 8.03 11.07
CA ASN A 84 1.66 9.15 10.94
C ASN A 84 2.35 10.48 10.58
N LEU A 85 3.26 10.41 9.60
CA LEU A 85 3.99 11.58 9.13
C LEU A 85 3.03 12.56 8.43
N PRO A 86 3.04 13.88 8.78
CA PRO A 86 2.04 14.83 8.29
C PRO A 86 2.23 15.26 6.83
N THR A 87 3.42 15.09 6.26
CA THR A 87 3.80 15.59 4.92
C THR A 87 3.73 14.52 3.83
N VAL A 88 3.12 13.39 4.11
CA VAL A 88 3.07 12.25 3.18
C VAL A 88 1.85 12.30 2.30
N SER A 89 1.96 11.66 1.14
CA SER A 89 0.86 11.40 0.21
C SER A 89 -0.27 10.62 0.89
N LYS A 90 -1.21 11.35 1.48
CA LYS A 90 -2.37 10.87 2.25
C LYS A 90 -3.65 11.52 1.73
N MET A 91 -4.75 10.77 1.72
CA MET A 91 -6.08 11.32 1.42
C MET A 91 -7.20 10.48 2.04
N THR A 92 -8.38 11.08 2.16
CA THR A 92 -9.62 10.38 2.52
C THR A 92 -10.46 10.20 1.28
N VAL A 93 -10.87 8.96 1.00
CA VAL A 93 -11.59 8.58 -0.22
C VAL A 93 -12.78 7.70 0.11
N LYS A 94 -13.73 7.60 -0.82
CA LYS A 94 -14.83 6.64 -0.68
C LYS A 94 -14.33 5.23 -0.91
N LEU A 95 -14.86 4.29 -0.14
CA LEU A 95 -14.57 2.86 -0.29
C LEU A 95 -14.83 2.35 -1.71
N GLU A 96 -15.90 2.80 -2.36
CA GLU A 96 -16.30 2.33 -3.70
C GLU A 96 -15.25 2.55 -4.80
N HIS A 97 -14.35 3.52 -4.60
CA HIS A 97 -13.26 3.80 -5.53
C HIS A 97 -12.12 2.78 -5.47
N PHE A 98 -12.07 1.93 -4.43
CA PHE A 98 -10.95 1.03 -4.17
C PHE A 98 -11.40 -0.40 -3.87
N GLU A 99 -10.71 -1.37 -4.46
CA GLU A 99 -10.83 -2.78 -4.12
C GLU A 99 -9.66 -3.16 -3.20
N GLN A 100 -9.97 -3.85 -2.09
CA GLN A 100 -8.94 -4.42 -1.24
C GLN A 100 -8.34 -5.67 -1.90
N VAL A 101 -7.03 -5.68 -2.09
CA VAL A 101 -6.29 -6.79 -2.73
C VAL A 101 -5.46 -7.62 -1.77
N GLY A 102 -5.25 -7.15 -0.53
CA GLY A 102 -4.45 -7.86 0.45
C GLY A 102 -4.20 -7.08 1.74
N TYR A 103 -3.12 -7.48 2.42
CA TYR A 103 -2.67 -6.92 3.68
C TYR A 103 -1.17 -6.67 3.67
N ILE A 104 -0.75 -5.68 4.46
CA ILE A 104 0.66 -5.40 4.74
C ILE A 104 0.83 -5.20 6.26
N ASN A 105 1.96 -5.67 6.78
CA ASN A 105 2.42 -5.40 8.15
C ASN A 105 3.96 -5.27 8.15
N GLY A 106 4.55 -5.11 9.33
CA GLY A 106 6.01 -5.00 9.48
C GLY A 106 6.82 -6.22 8.98
N LYS A 107 6.19 -7.39 8.81
CA LYS A 107 6.85 -8.63 8.37
C LYS A 107 6.77 -8.85 6.86
N GLY A 108 5.79 -8.25 6.18
CA GLY A 108 5.60 -8.48 4.76
C GLY A 108 4.21 -8.14 4.22
N ILE A 109 3.95 -8.62 3.01
CA ILE A 109 2.70 -8.47 2.27
C ILE A 109 2.07 -9.83 2.02
N THR A 110 0.75 -9.89 2.19
CA THR A 110 -0.09 -11.01 1.78
C THR A 110 -1.16 -10.53 0.81
N LEU A 111 -1.02 -10.87 -0.46
CA LEU A 111 -2.01 -10.60 -1.50
C LEU A 111 -3.05 -11.71 -1.52
N ARG A 112 -4.32 -11.32 -1.60
CA ARG A 112 -5.48 -12.22 -1.74
C ARG A 112 -6.09 -12.13 -3.15
N ARG A 113 -5.78 -11.07 -3.90
CA ARG A 113 -6.34 -10.80 -5.23
C ARG A 113 -5.24 -10.34 -6.19
N MET A 114 -4.27 -11.22 -6.46
CA MET A 114 -3.16 -10.94 -7.38
C MET A 114 -3.65 -10.52 -8.77
N ALA A 115 -4.72 -11.14 -9.28
CA ALA A 115 -5.29 -10.78 -10.58
C ALA A 115 -5.77 -9.32 -10.64
N SER A 116 -6.35 -8.78 -9.56
CA SER A 116 -6.73 -7.36 -9.50
C SER A 116 -5.49 -6.44 -9.49
N LEU A 117 -4.44 -6.83 -8.77
CA LEU A 117 -3.18 -6.08 -8.77
C LEU A 117 -2.51 -6.09 -10.16
N MET A 118 -2.40 -7.24 -10.80
CA MET A 118 -1.78 -7.37 -12.11
C MET A 118 -2.51 -6.53 -13.16
N ARG A 119 -3.85 -6.55 -13.18
CA ARG A 119 -4.65 -5.69 -14.06
C ARG A 119 -4.39 -4.21 -13.82
N TRP A 120 -4.29 -3.79 -12.56
CA TRP A 120 -3.97 -2.40 -12.23
C TRP A 120 -2.58 -1.99 -12.74
N LEU A 121 -1.58 -2.85 -12.56
CA LEU A 121 -0.21 -2.60 -13.01
C LEU A 121 -0.11 -2.61 -14.54
N GLU A 122 -0.84 -3.48 -15.23
CA GLU A 122 -0.94 -3.51 -16.69
C GLU A 122 -1.56 -2.23 -17.24
N GLN A 123 -2.70 -1.80 -16.72
CA GLN A 123 -3.34 -0.51 -17.09
C GLN A 123 -2.47 0.72 -16.77
N SER A 124 -1.50 0.52 -15.87
CA SER A 124 -0.56 1.53 -15.44
C SER A 124 0.77 1.52 -16.17
N ASP A 125 0.99 0.59 -17.11
CA ASP A 125 2.28 0.36 -17.77
C ASP A 125 3.43 0.14 -16.77
N ALA A 126 3.15 -0.62 -15.71
CA ALA A 126 4.03 -0.84 -14.57
C ALA A 126 4.18 -2.34 -14.21
N LEU A 127 3.99 -3.23 -15.18
CA LEU A 127 4.09 -4.68 -14.99
C LEU A 127 5.49 -5.16 -14.58
N ASP A 128 6.53 -4.44 -15.00
CA ASP A 128 7.92 -4.64 -14.60
C ASP A 128 8.14 -4.46 -13.08
N SER A 129 7.28 -3.65 -12.44
CA SER A 129 7.27 -3.42 -11.00
C SER A 129 6.48 -4.47 -10.21
N ALA A 130 5.78 -5.39 -10.89
CA ALA A 130 4.92 -6.37 -10.23
C ALA A 130 5.69 -7.26 -9.23
N PRO A 131 5.06 -7.64 -8.12
CA PRO A 131 5.67 -8.55 -7.15
C PRO A 131 5.78 -9.96 -7.73
N ALA A 132 6.81 -10.70 -7.34
CA ALA A 132 7.09 -12.05 -7.82
C ALA A 132 6.07 -13.11 -7.36
N GLY A 133 5.27 -12.81 -6.32
CA GLY A 133 4.30 -13.75 -5.76
C GLY A 133 3.34 -13.07 -4.79
N GLU A 134 2.39 -13.86 -4.27
CA GLU A 134 1.34 -13.37 -3.38
C GLU A 134 1.83 -13.15 -1.93
N LEU A 135 2.92 -13.79 -1.55
CA LEU A 135 3.55 -13.67 -0.24
C LEU A 135 4.91 -13.03 -0.41
N ILE A 136 5.09 -11.87 0.21
CA ILE A 136 6.33 -11.09 0.13
C ILE A 136 6.83 -10.92 1.55
N GLN A 137 8.04 -11.39 1.84
CA GLN A 137 8.67 -11.19 3.13
C GLN A 137 9.55 -9.95 3.07
N PHE A 138 9.39 -9.05 4.04
CA PHE A 138 10.32 -7.96 4.22
C PHE A 138 11.53 -8.46 4.97
N THR A 139 12.70 -8.40 4.33
CA THR A 139 13.95 -8.66 5.04
C THR A 139 14.10 -7.59 6.12
N PRO A 140 14.31 -7.97 7.40
CA PRO A 140 14.65 -7.01 8.43
C PRO A 140 15.95 -6.30 8.03
N PRO A 141 16.10 -5.00 8.36
CA PRO A 141 17.35 -4.31 8.09
C PRO A 141 18.50 -5.09 8.76
N PRO A 142 19.65 -5.26 8.07
CA PRO A 142 20.79 -5.93 8.67
C PRO A 142 21.17 -5.20 9.97
N PRO A 143 21.56 -5.94 11.02
CA PRO A 143 21.94 -5.33 12.28
C PRO A 143 23.06 -4.30 12.03
N PRO A 144 23.06 -3.15 12.72
CA PRO A 144 24.07 -2.13 12.54
C PRO A 144 25.45 -2.76 12.75
N LYS A 145 26.37 -2.55 11.81
CA LYS A 145 27.75 -3.01 11.95
C LYS A 145 28.29 -2.40 13.24
N LYS A 146 28.62 -3.24 14.23
CA LYS A 146 29.36 -2.79 15.41
C LYS A 146 30.65 -2.16 14.91
N ILE A 147 30.80 -0.86 15.10
CA ILE A 147 32.09 -0.19 14.93
C ILE A 147 32.95 -0.72 16.06
N VAL A 148 33.87 -1.64 15.76
CA VAL A 148 34.92 -2.02 16.68
C VAL A 148 35.93 -0.87 16.62
N ALA A 149 35.98 -0.05 17.66
CA ALA A 149 37.08 0.88 17.84
C ALA A 149 38.33 0.05 18.19
N GLU A 150 39.37 0.15 17.36
CA GLU A 150 40.74 -0.25 17.72
C GLU A 150 41.34 0.72 18.74
#